data_AF-A0A1N7PEF1-F1
#
_entry.id   AF-A0A1N7PEF1-F1
#
_cell.length_a   1.000
_cell.length_b   1.000
_cell.length_c   1.000
_cell.angle_alpha   90.00
_cell.angle_beta   90.00
_cell.angle_gamma   90.00
#
_symmetry.space_group_name_H-M   'P 1'
#
loop_
_entity.id
_entity.type
_entity.pdbx_description
1 polymer ?
#
loop_
_entity_poly.entity_id
_entity_poly.type
_entity_poly.pdbx_seq_one_letter_code
_entity_poly.pdbx_strand_id
1 'polypeptide(L)'
;MELRDEQEAMESENLESVFLKIFKRLMLLAIGSGLLGNALYIYGLGYYQGYVEALGFEYNLFPIEWKDTLLWTYDASRELGISSIDLMNKFSSSALLILLLSLYIISRIWMQLSNVKSDNVKGKIKPKINFRLAKKIYSFKLKHIWVYRFIYIPTRWFLLKEQSFMAFAASYFFMLFLIFIPLFVIIWIYFPLFGVNHGELVAQKRLKYYESYLCGDLSDYWSRCIEINVTEPENYGGISNPIGRVLFKNGSLVAILTKEGPITLTMPPNYYFKPDRNRCFKNGCKEHEDEFSKKSSKNDAEIGASS
;
A
#
# COMPACT_ATOMS: atom_id res chain seq x y z
N MET A 1 45.63 -30.41 -3.80
CA MET A 1 45.26 -29.00 -3.64
C MET A 1 44.02 -28.72 -4.49
N GLU A 2 44.04 -29.08 -5.77
CA GLU A 2 42.88 -29.02 -6.70
C GLU A 2 41.57 -29.67 -6.21
N LEU A 3 41.62 -30.87 -5.63
CA LEU A 3 40.42 -31.58 -5.13
C LEU A 3 39.65 -30.84 -4.00
N ARG A 4 40.28 -29.87 -3.35
CA ARG A 4 39.67 -29.07 -2.27
C ARG A 4 39.03 -27.79 -2.80
N ASP A 5 39.66 -27.19 -3.81
CA ASP A 5 39.16 -26.01 -4.51
C ASP A 5 37.88 -26.35 -5.31
N GLU A 6 37.81 -27.55 -5.90
CA GLU A 6 36.59 -28.04 -6.57
C GLU A 6 35.43 -28.30 -5.60
N GLN A 7 35.71 -28.71 -4.36
CA GLN A 7 34.68 -28.99 -3.36
C GLN A 7 34.07 -27.70 -2.77
N GLU A 8 34.88 -26.65 -2.59
CA GLU A 8 34.42 -25.34 -2.10
C GLU A 8 33.68 -24.53 -3.18
N ALA A 9 34.08 -24.62 -4.44
CA ALA A 9 33.33 -24.06 -5.56
C ALA A 9 31.94 -24.71 -5.70
N MET A 10 31.86 -26.04 -5.51
CA MET A 10 30.61 -26.78 -5.54
C MET A 10 29.68 -26.44 -4.36
N GLU A 11 30.21 -26.06 -3.20
CA GLU A 11 29.40 -25.67 -2.03
C GLU A 11 28.90 -24.21 -2.11
N SER A 12 29.67 -23.30 -2.73
CA SER A 12 29.25 -21.90 -2.94
C SER A 12 28.18 -21.75 -4.03
N GLU A 13 28.29 -22.48 -5.15
CA GLU A 13 27.21 -22.59 -6.14
C GLU A 13 25.94 -23.16 -5.50
N ASN A 14 26.08 -24.12 -4.58
CA ASN A 14 24.95 -24.67 -3.84
C ASN A 14 24.32 -23.63 -2.89
N LEU A 15 25.10 -22.79 -2.21
CA LEU A 15 24.56 -21.77 -1.31
C LEU A 15 23.87 -20.61 -2.04
N GLU A 16 24.49 -20.10 -3.11
CA GLU A 16 23.91 -19.04 -3.94
C GLU A 16 22.64 -19.53 -4.64
N SER A 17 22.65 -20.78 -5.14
CA SER A 17 21.44 -21.40 -5.69
C SER A 17 20.38 -21.68 -4.62
N VAL A 18 20.76 -22.01 -3.39
CA VAL A 18 19.83 -22.17 -2.26
C VAL A 18 19.21 -20.83 -1.85
N PHE A 19 19.99 -19.75 -1.74
CA PHE A 19 19.47 -18.42 -1.43
C PHE A 19 18.55 -17.90 -2.54
N LEU A 20 18.96 -17.98 -3.81
CA LEU A 20 18.10 -17.62 -4.94
C LEU A 20 16.82 -18.48 -4.99
N LYS A 21 16.90 -19.78 -4.66
CA LYS A 21 15.71 -20.65 -4.54
C LYS A 21 14.81 -20.22 -3.38
N ILE A 22 15.39 -19.86 -2.23
CA ILE A 22 14.63 -19.38 -1.06
C ILE A 22 13.97 -18.05 -1.39
N PHE A 23 14.69 -17.08 -1.94
CA PHE A 23 14.17 -15.78 -2.33
C PHE A 23 13.06 -15.90 -3.39
N LYS A 24 13.27 -16.74 -4.43
CA LYS A 24 12.24 -17.03 -5.42
C LYS A 24 10.99 -17.65 -4.78
N ARG A 25 11.15 -18.59 -3.84
CA ARG A 25 10.01 -19.18 -3.11
C ARG A 25 9.32 -18.17 -2.21
N LEU A 26 10.07 -17.28 -1.56
CA LEU A 26 9.54 -16.19 -0.73
C LEU A 26 8.75 -15.19 -1.56
N MET A 27 9.28 -14.77 -2.71
CA MET A 27 8.58 -13.93 -3.69
C MET A 27 7.33 -14.62 -4.21
N LEU A 28 7.41 -15.89 -4.60
CA LEU A 28 6.28 -16.65 -5.12
C LEU A 28 5.22 -16.87 -4.03
N LEU A 29 5.61 -17.00 -2.78
CA LEU A 29 4.70 -17.09 -1.63
C LEU A 29 4.09 -15.74 -1.30
N ALA A 30 4.84 -14.63 -1.32
CA ALA A 30 4.32 -13.29 -1.07
C ALA A 30 3.37 -12.81 -2.17
N ILE A 31 3.72 -13.04 -3.45
CA ILE A 31 2.91 -12.69 -4.62
C ILE A 31 1.74 -13.67 -4.76
N GLY A 32 1.99 -14.97 -4.62
CA GLY A 32 0.97 -16.02 -4.78
C GLY A 32 -0.01 -16.16 -3.62
N SER A 33 0.34 -15.71 -2.42
CA SER A 33 -0.59 -15.70 -1.26
C SER A 33 -1.58 -14.54 -1.28
N GLY A 34 -1.41 -13.57 -2.19
CA GLY A 34 -2.24 -12.37 -2.22
C GLY A 34 -2.02 -11.43 -1.03
N LEU A 35 -0.99 -11.65 -0.21
CA LEU A 35 -0.72 -10.85 0.99
C LEU A 35 -0.41 -9.38 0.64
N LEU A 36 0.34 -9.15 -0.44
CA LEU A 36 0.58 -7.80 -0.96
C LEU A 36 -0.72 -7.15 -1.45
N GLY A 37 -1.57 -7.91 -2.15
CA GLY A 37 -2.87 -7.45 -2.61
C GLY A 37 -3.73 -7.00 -1.43
N ASN A 38 -3.89 -7.87 -0.43
CA ASN A 38 -4.64 -7.57 0.80
C ASN A 38 -4.07 -6.36 1.56
N ALA A 39 -2.75 -6.19 1.61
CA ALA A 39 -2.14 -5.02 2.24
C ALA A 39 -2.52 -3.71 1.52
N LEU A 40 -2.46 -3.68 0.19
CA LEU A 40 -2.85 -2.51 -0.63
C LEU A 40 -4.35 -2.20 -0.53
N TYR A 41 -5.14 -3.26 -0.40
CA TYR A 41 -6.58 -3.22 -0.19
C TYR A 41 -6.94 -2.59 1.16
N ILE A 42 -6.32 -3.06 2.24
CA ILE A 42 -6.45 -2.48 3.59
C ILE A 42 -6.01 -1.01 3.58
N TYR A 43 -4.91 -0.70 2.90
CA TYR A 43 -4.43 0.66 2.74
C TYR A 43 -5.43 1.56 2.02
N GLY A 44 -6.01 1.10 0.90
CA GLY A 44 -7.02 1.84 0.15
C GLY A 44 -8.31 2.07 0.94
N LEU A 45 -8.71 1.10 1.76
CA LEU A 45 -9.86 1.24 2.64
C LEU A 45 -9.60 2.31 3.72
N GLY A 46 -8.42 2.28 4.35
CA GLY A 46 -8.01 3.33 5.28
C GLY A 46 -7.93 4.70 4.61
N TYR A 47 -7.37 4.78 3.40
CA TYR A 47 -7.33 6.00 2.60
C TYR A 47 -8.72 6.59 2.35
N TYR A 48 -9.67 5.76 1.91
CA TYR A 48 -11.04 6.21 1.70
C TYR A 48 -11.69 6.70 3.00
N GLN A 49 -11.51 5.96 4.11
CA GLN A 49 -12.06 6.36 5.41
C GLN A 49 -11.55 7.75 5.82
N GLY A 50 -10.23 7.96 5.84
CA GLY A 50 -9.66 9.25 6.20
C GLY A 50 -10.05 10.37 5.23
N TYR A 51 -10.21 10.06 3.94
CA TYR A 51 -10.66 11.01 2.95
C TYR A 51 -12.10 11.50 3.19
N VAL A 52 -13.03 10.56 3.48
CA VAL A 52 -14.45 10.88 3.77
C VAL A 52 -14.58 11.66 5.07
N GLU A 53 -13.91 11.22 6.13
CA GLU A 53 -13.97 11.84 7.45
C GLU A 53 -13.38 13.25 7.43
N ALA A 54 -12.25 13.47 6.76
CA ALA A 54 -11.65 14.80 6.65
C ALA A 54 -12.48 15.78 5.79
N LEU A 55 -13.30 15.28 4.87
CA LEU A 55 -14.30 16.10 4.16
C LEU A 55 -15.50 16.47 5.05
N GLY A 56 -15.59 15.91 6.26
CA GLY A 56 -16.65 16.14 7.24
C GLY A 56 -17.88 15.26 7.06
N PHE A 57 -17.77 14.14 6.34
CA PHE A 57 -18.84 13.16 6.21
C PHE A 57 -18.60 11.96 7.14
N GLU A 58 -19.67 11.34 7.61
CA GLU A 58 -19.56 10.11 8.38
C GLU A 58 -19.35 8.90 7.46
N TYR A 59 -18.23 8.20 7.64
CA TYR A 59 -17.90 6.98 6.88
C TYR A 59 -19.02 5.94 6.90
N ASN A 60 -19.72 5.78 8.03
CA ASN A 60 -20.80 4.81 8.20
C ASN A 60 -22.02 5.05 7.29
N LEU A 61 -22.20 6.27 6.79
CA LEU A 61 -23.27 6.61 5.84
C LEU A 61 -22.87 6.25 4.39
N PHE A 62 -21.56 6.18 4.12
CA PHE A 62 -21.00 5.87 2.81
C PHE A 62 -19.98 4.71 2.89
N PRO A 63 -20.37 3.53 3.43
CA PRO A 63 -19.49 2.37 3.43
C PRO A 63 -19.22 1.94 1.98
N ILE A 64 -17.98 1.59 1.71
CA ILE A 64 -17.58 1.00 0.43
C ILE A 64 -17.54 -0.52 0.56
N GLU A 65 -17.99 -1.20 -0.48
CA GLU A 65 -17.75 -2.64 -0.58
C GLU A 65 -16.27 -2.90 -0.89
N TRP A 66 -15.81 -4.09 -0.48
CA TRP A 66 -14.45 -4.56 -0.76
C TRP A 66 -14.06 -4.49 -2.25
N LYS A 67 -15.02 -4.73 -3.14
CA LYS A 67 -14.82 -4.65 -4.60
C LYS A 67 -14.51 -3.23 -5.08
N ASP A 68 -15.12 -2.23 -4.43
CA ASP A 68 -14.98 -0.81 -4.79
C ASP A 68 -13.74 -0.19 -4.14
N THR A 69 -13.18 -0.85 -3.12
CA THR A 69 -11.89 -0.49 -2.51
C THR A 69 -10.75 -0.46 -3.53
N LEU A 70 -10.82 -1.27 -4.60
CA LEU A 70 -9.78 -1.30 -5.64
C LEU A 70 -9.59 0.08 -6.31
N LEU A 71 -10.69 0.80 -6.58
CA LEU A 71 -10.63 2.13 -7.17
C LEU A 71 -9.98 3.14 -6.22
N TRP A 72 -10.28 3.03 -4.92
CA TRP A 72 -9.68 3.88 -3.89
C TRP A 72 -8.21 3.55 -3.63
N THR A 73 -7.83 2.27 -3.68
CA THR A 73 -6.42 1.85 -3.68
C THR A 73 -5.68 2.43 -4.87
N TYR A 74 -6.30 2.43 -6.06
CA TYR A 74 -5.71 3.02 -7.25
C TYR A 74 -5.54 4.54 -7.11
N ASP A 75 -6.55 5.26 -6.64
CA ASP A 75 -6.48 6.71 -6.45
C ASP A 75 -5.41 7.08 -5.40
N ALA A 76 -5.36 6.35 -4.29
CA ALA A 76 -4.31 6.50 -3.27
C ALA A 76 -2.91 6.26 -3.86
N SER A 77 -2.74 5.23 -4.69
CA SER A 77 -1.47 4.97 -5.37
C SER A 77 -1.09 6.09 -6.34
N ARG A 78 -2.08 6.70 -7.02
CA ARG A 78 -1.83 7.82 -7.93
C ARG A 78 -1.38 9.06 -7.18
N GLU A 79 -2.05 9.40 -6.07
CA GLU A 79 -1.69 10.55 -5.23
C GLU A 79 -0.33 10.38 -4.56
N LEU A 80 0.04 9.15 -4.15
CA LEU A 80 1.41 8.83 -3.71
C LEU A 80 2.43 9.08 -4.82
N GLY A 81 2.11 8.66 -6.06
CA GLY A 81 2.95 8.90 -7.22
C GLY A 81 3.17 10.40 -7.48
N ILE A 82 2.09 11.18 -7.49
CA ILE A 82 2.16 12.64 -7.67
C ILE A 82 2.97 13.29 -6.55
N SER A 83 2.73 12.89 -5.30
CA SER A 83 3.46 13.40 -4.13
C SER A 83 4.94 13.04 -4.18
N SER A 84 5.29 11.86 -4.71
CA SER A 84 6.67 11.43 -4.90
C SER A 84 7.39 12.28 -5.94
N ILE A 85 6.72 12.68 -7.02
CA ILE A 85 7.28 13.60 -8.02
C ILE A 85 7.52 14.98 -7.43
N ASP A 86 6.57 15.52 -6.66
CA ASP A 86 6.75 16.80 -5.95
C ASP A 86 7.92 16.73 -4.95
N LEU A 87 8.07 15.60 -4.26
CA LEU A 87 9.17 15.34 -3.35
C LEU A 87 10.52 15.22 -4.09
N MET A 88 10.54 14.57 -5.25
CA MET A 88 11.71 14.53 -6.14
C MET A 88 12.09 15.92 -6.65
N ASN A 89 11.12 16.78 -6.95
CA ASN A 89 11.37 18.16 -7.36
C ASN A 89 11.92 19.03 -6.21
N LYS A 90 11.61 18.68 -4.96
CA LYS A 90 12.16 19.32 -3.76
C LYS A 90 13.55 18.82 -3.38
N PHE A 91 13.96 17.65 -3.87
CA PHE A 91 15.32 17.17 -3.66
C PHE A 91 16.29 17.98 -4.52
N SER A 92 17.22 18.67 -3.87
CA SER A 92 18.34 19.31 -4.57
C SER A 92 19.22 18.26 -5.24
N SER A 93 19.89 18.62 -6.34
CA SER A 93 20.84 17.75 -7.03
C SER A 93 21.90 17.17 -6.07
N SER A 94 22.26 17.92 -5.03
CA SER A 94 23.16 17.50 -3.96
C SER A 94 22.60 16.38 -3.09
N ALA A 95 21.31 16.41 -2.76
CA ALA A 95 20.67 15.35 -1.98
C ALA A 95 20.53 14.06 -2.79
N LEU A 96 20.24 14.15 -4.10
CA LEU A 96 20.27 13.02 -5.02
C LEU A 96 21.65 12.38 -5.11
N LEU A 97 22.72 13.18 -5.18
CA LEU A 97 24.10 12.69 -5.16
C LEU A 97 24.43 11.99 -3.83
N ILE A 98 24.01 12.53 -2.68
CA ILE A 98 24.19 11.88 -1.38
C ILE A 98 23.44 10.56 -1.33
N LEU A 99 22.22 10.49 -1.85
CA LEU A 99 21.44 9.27 -1.91
C LEU A 99 22.09 8.22 -2.80
N LEU A 100 22.57 8.59 -3.99
CA LEU A 100 23.32 7.70 -4.87
C LEU A 100 24.64 7.24 -4.24
N LEU A 101 25.35 8.13 -3.55
CA LEU A 101 26.57 7.80 -2.81
C LEU A 101 26.26 6.82 -1.67
N SER A 102 25.15 7.02 -0.95
CA SER A 102 24.72 6.12 0.12
C SER A 102 24.36 4.74 -0.41
N LEU A 103 23.61 4.64 -1.51
CA LEU A 103 23.30 3.38 -2.18
C LEU A 103 24.56 2.69 -2.68
N TYR A 104 25.50 3.46 -3.24
CA TYR A 104 26.80 2.94 -3.66
C TYR A 104 27.61 2.41 -2.47
N ILE A 105 27.70 3.14 -1.36
CA ILE A 105 28.39 2.71 -0.14
C ILE A 105 27.72 1.45 0.43
N ILE A 106 26.39 1.40 0.52
CA ILE A 106 25.65 0.22 0.99
C ILE A 106 25.95 -0.98 0.08
N SER A 107 25.90 -0.79 -1.24
CA SER A 107 26.24 -1.83 -2.21
C SER A 107 27.69 -2.31 -2.06
N ARG A 108 28.64 -1.39 -1.85
CA ARG A 108 30.06 -1.72 -1.63
C ARG A 108 30.30 -2.43 -0.30
N ILE A 109 29.66 -1.99 0.78
CA ILE A 109 29.70 -2.64 2.10
C ILE A 109 29.11 -4.06 1.98
N TRP A 110 27.98 -4.22 1.30
CA TRP A 110 27.39 -5.53 1.02
C TRP A 110 28.35 -6.44 0.23
N MET A 111 29.00 -5.88 -0.80
CA MET A 111 29.98 -6.58 -1.65
C MET A 111 31.28 -6.91 -0.90
N GLN A 112 31.65 -6.15 0.13
CA GLN A 112 32.80 -6.45 0.99
C GLN A 112 32.45 -7.45 2.10
N LEU A 113 31.28 -7.32 2.74
CA LEU A 113 30.77 -8.27 3.73
C LEU A 113 30.59 -9.67 3.13
N SER A 114 30.12 -9.74 1.88
CA SER A 114 30.05 -11.00 1.13
C SER A 114 31.42 -11.59 0.76
N ASN A 115 32.50 -10.82 0.85
CA ASN A 115 33.88 -11.23 0.55
C ASN A 115 34.76 -11.44 1.80
N VAL A 116 34.22 -11.33 3.02
CA VAL A 116 35.00 -11.58 4.24
C VAL A 116 35.25 -13.08 4.38
N LYS A 117 36.48 -13.51 4.04
CA LYS A 117 37.00 -14.83 4.37
C LYS A 117 37.02 -15.00 5.89
N SER A 118 36.30 -16.02 6.36
CA SER A 118 36.26 -16.47 7.75
C SER A 118 37.63 -17.02 8.17
N ASP A 119 38.51 -16.14 8.65
CA ASP A 119 39.70 -16.56 9.37
C ASP A 119 39.33 -17.11 10.75
N ASN A 120 39.89 -18.29 11.03
CA ASN A 120 39.94 -18.98 12.31
C ASN A 120 38.61 -19.44 12.90
N VAL A 121 38.43 -20.76 12.96
CA VAL A 121 38.24 -21.53 14.21
C VAL A 121 38.19 -23.01 13.82
N LYS A 122 39.09 -23.81 14.41
CA LYS A 122 38.76 -25.15 14.95
C LYS A 122 39.92 -25.71 15.77
N GLY A 123 39.96 -25.29 17.04
CA GLY A 123 40.53 -26.08 18.11
C GLY A 123 39.84 -27.45 18.18
N LYS A 124 40.62 -28.53 18.17
CA LYS A 124 40.13 -29.90 18.25
C LYS A 124 39.71 -30.23 19.69
N ILE A 125 38.41 -30.15 19.97
CA ILE A 125 37.84 -30.74 21.19
C ILE A 125 37.87 -32.27 21.02
N LYS A 126 38.77 -32.95 21.74
CA LYS A 126 38.81 -34.41 21.81
C LYS A 126 37.66 -34.90 22.72
N PRO A 127 36.68 -35.65 22.21
CA PRO A 127 35.61 -36.15 23.06
C PRO A 127 36.13 -37.26 24.00
N LYS A 128 35.84 -37.14 25.29
CA LYS A 128 36.02 -38.22 26.27
C LYS A 128 35.04 -39.35 25.94
N ILE A 129 35.53 -40.39 25.25
CA ILE A 129 34.74 -41.56 24.90
C ILE A 129 34.64 -42.49 26.13
N ASN A 130 33.42 -42.81 26.52
CA ASN A 130 33.14 -43.70 27.65
C ASN A 130 33.44 -45.17 27.24
N PHE A 131 34.57 -45.70 27.70
CA PHE A 131 35.20 -46.94 27.22
C PHE A 131 34.30 -48.19 27.33
N ARG A 132 33.37 -48.23 28.30
CA ARG A 132 32.47 -49.37 28.52
C ARG A 132 31.40 -49.54 27.43
N LEU A 133 30.84 -48.43 26.93
CA LEU A 133 29.89 -48.44 25.82
C LEU A 133 30.58 -48.77 24.50
N ALA A 134 31.78 -48.21 24.28
CA ALA A 134 32.60 -48.52 23.13
C ALA A 134 32.95 -50.03 23.07
N LYS A 135 33.25 -50.66 24.21
CA LYS A 135 33.56 -52.10 24.29
C LYS A 135 32.34 -52.99 23.98
N LYS A 136 31.13 -52.62 24.43
CA LYS A 136 29.88 -53.32 24.09
C LYS A 136 29.50 -53.19 22.61
N ILE A 137 29.66 -51.99 22.03
CA ILE A 137 29.41 -51.76 20.60
C ILE A 137 30.45 -52.52 19.75
N TYR A 138 31.70 -52.59 20.21
CA TYR A 138 32.76 -53.33 19.53
C TYR A 138 32.55 -54.86 19.56
N SER A 139 32.12 -55.43 20.70
CA SER A 139 31.81 -56.87 20.76
C SER A 139 30.58 -57.24 19.93
N PHE A 140 29.57 -56.37 19.86
CA PHE A 140 28.41 -56.55 18.99
C PHE A 140 28.78 -56.45 17.50
N LYS A 141 29.68 -55.52 17.13
CA LYS A 141 30.24 -55.39 15.78
C LYS A 141 30.97 -56.67 15.34
N LEU A 142 31.72 -57.32 16.23
CA LEU A 142 32.44 -58.57 15.93
C LEU A 142 31.50 -59.76 15.73
N LYS A 143 30.43 -59.85 16.52
CA LYS A 143 29.51 -61.00 16.50
C LYS A 143 28.51 -60.97 15.35
N HIS A 144 28.13 -59.78 14.88
CA HIS A 144 27.16 -59.58 13.81
C HIS A 144 27.62 -58.52 12.79
N ILE A 145 28.74 -58.81 12.11
CA ILE A 145 29.40 -57.93 11.12
C ILE A 145 28.43 -57.42 10.05
N TRP A 146 27.58 -58.30 9.50
CA TRP A 146 26.65 -57.94 8.41
C TRP A 146 25.52 -57.02 8.90
N VAL A 147 24.92 -57.32 10.04
CA VAL A 147 23.87 -56.49 10.66
C VAL A 147 24.42 -55.11 11.03
N TYR A 148 25.61 -55.04 11.60
CA TYR A 148 26.25 -53.76 11.93
C TYR A 148 26.54 -52.93 10.67
N ARG A 149 27.01 -53.57 9.58
CA ARG A 149 27.36 -52.85 8.34
C ARG A 149 26.13 -52.41 7.55
N PHE A 150 25.08 -53.23 7.48
CA PHE A 150 23.88 -52.95 6.69
C PHE A 150 22.76 -52.23 7.41
N ILE A 151 22.68 -52.34 8.75
CA ILE A 151 21.60 -51.70 9.51
C ILE A 151 22.15 -50.51 10.27
N TYR A 152 23.19 -50.69 11.07
CA TYR A 152 23.68 -49.65 12.01
C TYR A 152 24.39 -48.47 11.32
N ILE A 153 25.19 -48.71 10.27
CA ILE A 153 25.85 -47.64 9.51
C ILE A 153 24.82 -46.72 8.81
N PRO A 154 23.87 -47.24 8.00
CA PRO A 154 22.89 -46.38 7.36
C PRO A 154 21.90 -45.76 8.35
N THR A 155 21.44 -46.46 9.39
CA THR A 155 20.55 -45.83 10.40
C THR A 155 21.26 -44.76 11.21
N ARG A 156 22.53 -44.94 11.61
CA ARG A 156 23.30 -43.88 12.29
C ARG A 156 23.56 -42.69 11.38
N TRP A 157 23.83 -42.93 10.10
CA TRP A 157 23.98 -41.87 9.10
C TRP A 157 22.67 -41.12 8.87
N PHE A 158 21.54 -41.85 8.81
CA PHE A 158 20.18 -41.31 8.67
C PHE A 158 19.75 -40.49 9.90
N LEU A 159 19.91 -41.03 11.11
CA LEU A 159 19.53 -40.39 12.38
C LEU A 159 20.36 -39.14 12.70
N LEU A 160 21.67 -39.13 12.38
CA LEU A 160 22.51 -37.94 12.54
C LEU A 160 22.16 -36.84 11.51
N LYS A 161 21.64 -37.22 10.34
CA LYS A 161 21.13 -36.28 9.33
C LYS A 161 19.72 -35.78 9.65
N GLU A 162 18.89 -36.59 10.28
CA GLU A 162 17.51 -36.22 10.64
C GLU A 162 17.48 -35.14 11.72
N GLN A 163 18.35 -35.21 12.74
CA GLN A 163 18.45 -34.16 13.77
C GLN A 163 18.98 -32.83 13.20
N SER A 164 19.93 -32.87 12.27
CA SER A 164 20.44 -31.66 11.62
C SER A 164 19.43 -31.08 10.62
N PHE A 165 18.68 -31.93 9.91
CA PHE A 165 17.57 -31.52 9.05
C PHE A 165 16.41 -30.92 9.86
N MET A 166 16.04 -31.53 11.00
CA MET A 166 15.01 -31.01 11.90
C MET A 166 15.43 -29.71 12.57
N ALA A 167 16.70 -29.58 12.99
CA ALA A 167 17.23 -28.33 13.54
C ALA A 167 17.28 -27.21 12.49
N PHE A 168 17.63 -27.55 11.25
CA PHE A 168 17.56 -26.64 10.11
C PHE A 168 16.11 -26.24 9.83
N ALA A 169 15.19 -27.19 9.65
CA ALA A 169 13.77 -26.91 9.44
C ALA A 169 13.17 -26.05 10.58
N ALA A 170 13.51 -26.35 11.83
CA ALA A 170 13.09 -25.60 13.00
C ALA A 170 13.66 -24.17 13.00
N SER A 171 14.93 -23.96 12.63
CA SER A 171 15.53 -22.62 12.57
C SER A 171 14.91 -21.76 11.47
N TYR A 172 14.61 -22.34 10.30
CA TYR A 172 13.90 -21.65 9.23
C TYR A 172 12.45 -21.34 9.61
N PHE A 173 11.76 -22.28 10.27
CA PHE A 173 10.42 -22.04 10.79
C PHE A 173 10.42 -20.89 11.81
N PHE A 174 11.40 -20.86 12.71
CA PHE A 174 11.54 -19.80 13.70
C PHE A 174 11.87 -18.44 13.06
N MET A 175 12.75 -18.40 12.06
CA MET A 175 13.04 -17.19 11.26
C MET A 175 11.80 -16.69 10.52
N LEU A 176 11.01 -17.61 9.95
CA LEU A 176 9.75 -17.28 9.28
C LEU A 176 8.79 -16.64 10.28
N PHE A 177 8.61 -17.23 11.47
CA PHE A 177 7.76 -16.64 12.51
C PHE A 177 8.28 -15.28 13.01
N LEU A 178 9.59 -15.15 13.27
CA LEU A 178 10.19 -13.91 13.76
C LEU A 178 10.13 -12.76 12.76
N ILE A 179 10.09 -13.04 11.46
CA ILE A 179 10.05 -11.99 10.43
C ILE A 179 8.61 -11.76 9.98
N PHE A 180 7.87 -12.82 9.62
CA PHE A 180 6.53 -12.67 9.05
C PHE A 180 5.48 -12.24 10.06
N ILE A 181 5.56 -12.63 11.33
CA ILE A 181 4.56 -12.19 12.33
C ILE A 181 4.66 -10.68 12.55
N PRO A 182 5.84 -10.09 12.84
CA PRO A 182 5.94 -8.64 12.95
C PRO A 182 5.54 -7.93 11.66
N LEU A 183 5.91 -8.47 10.48
CA LEU A 183 5.54 -7.87 9.20
C LEU A 183 4.03 -7.91 8.97
N PHE A 184 3.37 -9.02 9.34
CA PHE A 184 1.91 -9.15 9.31
C PHE A 184 1.23 -8.18 10.28
N VAL A 185 1.73 -8.07 11.52
CA VAL A 185 1.26 -7.08 12.50
C VAL A 185 1.44 -5.67 11.96
N ILE A 186 2.57 -5.38 11.31
CA ILE A 186 2.83 -4.07 10.75
C ILE A 186 1.85 -3.74 9.63
N ILE A 187 1.61 -4.69 8.73
CA ILE A 187 0.64 -4.53 7.65
C ILE A 187 -0.77 -4.34 8.24
N TRP A 188 -1.20 -5.17 9.17
CA TRP A 188 -2.56 -5.11 9.68
C TRP A 188 -2.86 -3.90 10.57
N ILE A 189 -1.87 -3.42 11.34
CA ILE A 189 -2.06 -2.31 12.27
C ILE A 189 -1.68 -0.97 11.63
N TYR A 190 -0.52 -0.88 10.98
CA TYR A 190 -0.02 0.41 10.51
C TYR A 190 -0.47 0.78 9.10
N PHE A 191 -0.70 -0.16 8.18
CA PHE A 191 -1.18 0.22 6.84
C PHE A 191 -2.54 0.92 6.86
N PRO A 192 -3.55 0.48 7.64
CA PRO A 192 -4.80 1.24 7.73
C PRO A 192 -4.55 2.66 8.25
N LEU A 193 -3.73 2.81 9.31
CA LEU A 193 -3.40 4.11 9.89
C LEU A 193 -2.67 5.03 8.88
N PHE A 194 -1.72 4.50 8.13
CA PHE A 194 -1.05 5.23 7.05
C PHE A 194 -2.01 5.61 5.92
N GLY A 195 -2.94 4.71 5.59
CA GLY A 195 -4.02 4.97 4.65
C GLY A 195 -4.85 6.16 5.10
N VAL A 196 -5.40 6.12 6.32
CA VAL A 196 -6.23 7.18 6.92
C VAL A 196 -5.53 8.51 6.87
N ASN A 197 -4.32 8.61 7.43
CA ASN A 197 -3.56 9.86 7.45
C ASN A 197 -3.30 10.41 6.04
N HIS A 198 -3.02 9.53 5.07
CA HIS A 198 -2.84 9.95 3.68
C HIS A 198 -4.16 10.47 3.07
N GLY A 199 -5.28 9.78 3.31
CA GLY A 199 -6.60 10.20 2.89
C GLY A 199 -6.98 11.58 3.42
N GLU A 200 -6.74 11.81 4.71
CA GLU A 200 -7.00 13.09 5.37
C GLU A 200 -6.21 14.24 4.73
N LEU A 201 -4.91 14.03 4.47
CA LEU A 201 -4.06 15.05 3.85
C LEU A 201 -4.54 15.42 2.44
N VAL A 202 -4.94 14.42 1.64
CA VAL A 202 -5.47 14.66 0.30
C VAL A 202 -6.82 15.37 0.37
N ALA A 203 -7.71 14.97 1.29
CA ALA A 203 -8.99 15.63 1.51
C ALA A 203 -8.82 17.10 1.91
N GLN A 204 -7.91 17.42 2.84
CA GLN A 204 -7.62 18.81 3.23
C GLN A 204 -7.10 19.65 2.05
N LYS A 205 -6.22 19.09 1.22
CA LYS A 205 -5.76 19.75 -0.01
C LYS A 205 -6.94 20.00 -0.95
N ARG A 206 -7.88 19.06 -1.04
CA ARG A 206 -9.07 19.18 -1.88
C ARG A 206 -10.07 20.21 -1.33
N LEU A 207 -10.27 20.28 -0.02
CA LEU A 207 -11.10 21.31 0.62
C LEU A 207 -10.59 22.72 0.31
N LYS A 208 -9.28 22.96 0.43
CA LYS A 208 -8.66 24.24 0.03
C LYS A 208 -8.92 24.61 -1.43
N TYR A 209 -8.94 23.60 -2.32
CA TYR A 209 -9.32 23.81 -3.71
C TYR A 209 -10.81 24.17 -3.84
N TYR A 210 -11.68 23.52 -3.08
CA TYR A 210 -13.12 23.81 -3.09
C TYR A 210 -13.49 25.15 -2.48
N GLU A 211 -12.69 25.71 -1.57
CA GLU A 211 -12.88 27.09 -1.10
C GLU A 211 -12.84 28.12 -2.25
N SER A 212 -12.05 27.85 -3.29
CA SER A 212 -11.90 28.74 -4.45
C SER A 212 -12.70 28.29 -5.68
N TYR A 213 -12.93 26.98 -5.85
CA TYR A 213 -13.53 26.39 -7.05
C TYR A 213 -14.59 25.33 -6.72
N LEU A 214 -15.50 25.62 -5.78
CA LEU A 214 -16.55 24.67 -5.35
C LEU A 214 -17.43 24.23 -6.53
N CYS A 215 -17.90 25.20 -7.31
CA CYS A 215 -18.72 25.00 -8.51
C CYS A 215 -17.94 25.54 -9.70
N GLY A 216 -17.86 24.78 -10.79
CA GLY A 216 -17.34 25.31 -12.06
C GLY A 216 -18.30 26.29 -12.70
N ASP A 217 -17.78 27.03 -13.67
CA ASP A 217 -18.55 27.98 -14.46
C ASP A 217 -19.65 27.29 -15.28
N LEU A 218 -20.58 28.08 -15.81
CA LEU A 218 -21.61 27.61 -16.73
C LEU A 218 -21.04 26.86 -17.95
N SER A 219 -19.76 27.03 -18.27
CA SER A 219 -19.06 26.34 -19.35
C SER A 219 -18.41 25.01 -18.93
N ASP A 220 -18.30 24.70 -17.64
CA ASP A 220 -17.80 23.41 -17.17
C ASP A 220 -18.95 22.40 -17.09
N TYR A 221 -18.73 21.18 -17.56
CA TYR A 221 -19.71 20.09 -17.53
C TYR A 221 -19.49 19.18 -16.32
N TRP A 222 -18.24 19.00 -15.88
CA TRP A 222 -17.87 17.98 -14.90
C TRP A 222 -17.87 18.49 -13.46
N SER A 223 -17.88 19.81 -13.27
CA SER A 223 -17.76 20.42 -11.95
C SER A 223 -18.96 21.31 -11.56
N ARG A 224 -20.10 21.15 -12.24
CA ARG A 224 -21.31 21.91 -11.92
C ARG A 224 -21.87 21.50 -10.57
N CYS A 225 -22.30 22.49 -9.80
CA CYS A 225 -23.10 22.26 -8.61
C CYS A 225 -24.51 21.84 -8.98
N ILE A 226 -25.08 21.02 -8.13
CA ILE A 226 -26.41 20.45 -8.28
C ILE A 226 -27.27 21.07 -7.18
N GLU A 227 -28.43 21.57 -7.57
CA GLU A 227 -29.49 21.96 -6.64
C GLU A 227 -30.40 20.76 -6.43
N ILE A 228 -30.61 20.38 -5.17
CA ILE A 228 -31.60 19.38 -4.83
C ILE A 228 -32.80 20.11 -4.26
N ASN A 229 -33.94 20.03 -4.98
CA ASN A 229 -35.16 20.66 -4.53
C ASN A 229 -35.76 19.84 -3.38
N VAL A 230 -35.82 20.45 -2.20
CA VAL A 230 -36.30 19.85 -0.96
C VAL A 230 -37.55 20.62 -0.55
N THR A 231 -38.64 20.39 -1.29
CA THR A 231 -39.91 21.12 -1.14
C THR A 231 -40.65 20.84 0.17
N GLU A 232 -40.28 19.80 0.92
CA GLU A 232 -40.88 19.42 2.21
C GLU A 232 -39.88 19.66 3.35
N PRO A 233 -39.65 20.92 3.80
CA PRO A 233 -38.61 21.25 4.78
C PRO A 233 -38.78 20.58 6.14
N GLU A 234 -40.00 20.15 6.49
CA GLU A 234 -40.30 19.39 7.73
C GLU A 234 -39.56 18.05 7.79
N ASN A 235 -39.33 17.39 6.64
CA ASN A 235 -38.62 16.11 6.56
C ASN A 235 -37.08 16.26 6.54
N TYR A 236 -36.57 17.50 6.42
CA TYR A 236 -35.16 17.79 6.15
C TYR A 236 -34.57 18.83 7.10
N GLY A 237 -35.14 18.97 8.30
CA GLY A 237 -34.58 19.81 9.36
C GLY A 237 -34.53 21.30 9.02
N GLY A 238 -35.42 21.78 8.14
CA GLY A 238 -35.47 23.19 7.74
C GLY A 238 -34.44 23.64 6.70
N ILE A 239 -33.71 22.71 6.07
CA ILE A 239 -32.78 23.03 4.98
C ILE A 239 -33.57 23.34 3.71
N SER A 240 -33.45 24.56 3.18
CA SER A 240 -34.06 24.96 1.90
C SER A 240 -33.06 24.78 0.75
N ASN A 241 -33.40 23.91 -0.21
CA ASN A 241 -32.73 23.70 -1.50
C ASN A 241 -31.19 23.82 -1.47
N PRO A 242 -30.47 22.84 -0.91
CA PRO A 242 -29.01 22.89 -0.86
C PRO A 242 -28.43 22.86 -2.27
N ILE A 243 -27.55 23.84 -2.56
CA ILE A 243 -26.77 23.93 -3.79
C ILE A 243 -25.32 23.58 -3.47
N GLY A 244 -24.80 22.55 -4.12
CA GLY A 244 -23.42 22.16 -3.89
C GLY A 244 -22.92 21.06 -4.81
N ARG A 245 -21.70 20.61 -4.54
CA ARG A 245 -21.06 19.53 -5.30
C ARG A 245 -21.38 18.19 -4.65
N VAL A 246 -21.96 17.27 -5.41
CA VAL A 246 -22.16 15.89 -4.97
C VAL A 246 -20.80 15.18 -4.93
N LEU A 247 -20.43 14.61 -3.78
CA LEU A 247 -19.16 13.91 -3.58
C LEU A 247 -19.36 12.41 -3.44
N PHE A 248 -20.37 11.98 -2.68
CA PHE A 248 -20.68 10.57 -2.47
C PHE A 248 -22.16 10.29 -2.65
N LYS A 249 -22.48 9.09 -3.12
CA LYS A 249 -23.85 8.58 -3.22
C LYS A 249 -23.86 7.12 -2.77
N ASN A 250 -24.76 6.77 -1.87
CA ASN A 250 -25.02 5.40 -1.47
C ASN A 250 -26.53 5.15 -1.41
N GLY A 251 -27.07 4.42 -2.38
CA GLY A 251 -28.52 4.23 -2.52
C GLY A 251 -29.24 5.56 -2.67
N SER A 252 -30.09 5.90 -1.70
CA SER A 252 -30.82 7.17 -1.61
C SER A 252 -30.05 8.26 -0.86
N LEU A 253 -28.96 7.96 -0.15
CA LEU A 253 -28.17 8.96 0.57
C LEU A 253 -27.18 9.66 -0.38
N VAL A 254 -27.02 10.97 -0.19
CA VAL A 254 -26.12 11.82 -0.95
C VAL A 254 -25.33 12.72 -0.01
N ALA A 255 -24.01 12.73 -0.19
CA ALA A 255 -23.11 13.70 0.41
C ALA A 255 -22.89 14.86 -0.55
N ILE A 256 -23.22 16.06 -0.11
CA ILE A 256 -23.06 17.30 -0.87
C ILE A 256 -22.15 18.23 -0.10
N LEU A 257 -21.13 18.75 -0.77
CA LEU A 257 -20.33 19.84 -0.23
C LEU A 257 -20.91 21.18 -0.71
N THR A 258 -21.41 21.97 0.23
CA THR A 258 -21.94 23.31 0.00
C THR A 258 -20.92 24.37 0.44
N LYS A 259 -21.22 25.66 0.24
CA LYS A 259 -20.40 26.76 0.76
C LYS A 259 -20.43 26.84 2.30
N GLU A 260 -21.51 26.38 2.90
CA GLU A 260 -21.73 26.41 4.35
C GLU A 260 -21.11 25.19 5.05
N GLY A 261 -20.90 24.11 4.30
CA GLY A 261 -20.24 22.91 4.78
C GLY A 261 -20.73 21.63 4.09
N PRO A 262 -20.23 20.46 4.53
CA PRO A 262 -20.71 19.17 4.09
C PRO A 262 -22.11 18.90 4.65
N ILE A 263 -23.01 18.43 3.80
CA ILE A 263 -24.38 18.06 4.15
C ILE A 263 -24.64 16.65 3.63
N THR A 264 -25.22 15.80 4.48
CA THR A 264 -25.73 14.49 4.06
C THR A 264 -27.24 14.53 4.06
N LEU A 265 -27.86 14.10 2.97
CA LEU A 265 -29.31 14.10 2.82
C LEU A 265 -29.81 12.90 2.01
N THR A 266 -31.06 12.53 2.25
CA THR A 266 -31.76 11.50 1.47
C THR A 266 -32.38 12.13 0.23
N MET A 267 -32.09 11.59 -0.95
CA MET A 267 -32.70 12.04 -2.20
C MET A 267 -34.23 12.03 -2.09
N PRO A 268 -34.90 13.06 -2.65
CA PRO A 268 -36.35 13.02 -2.75
C PRO A 268 -36.79 11.86 -3.66
N PRO A 269 -37.99 11.29 -3.43
CA PRO A 269 -38.45 10.11 -4.15
C PRO A 269 -38.56 10.34 -5.67
N ASN A 270 -38.83 11.58 -6.09
CA ASN A 270 -38.85 12.01 -7.48
C ASN A 270 -37.72 13.00 -7.74
N TYR A 271 -36.52 12.50 -8.04
CA TYR A 271 -35.39 13.31 -8.43
C TYR A 271 -35.03 13.06 -9.90
N TYR A 272 -35.16 14.09 -10.74
CA TYR A 272 -34.79 14.04 -12.15
C TYR A 272 -33.58 14.93 -12.41
N PHE A 273 -32.44 14.31 -12.71
CA PHE A 273 -31.29 15.04 -13.22
C PHE A 273 -31.32 15.01 -14.75
N LYS A 274 -31.60 16.17 -15.35
CA LYS A 274 -31.44 16.34 -16.79
C LYS A 274 -29.99 16.77 -17.06
N PRO A 275 -29.17 15.95 -17.73
CA PRO A 275 -27.87 16.43 -18.19
C PRO A 275 -28.11 17.47 -19.28
N ASP A 276 -28.04 18.75 -18.92
CA ASP A 276 -28.16 19.82 -19.89
C ASP A 276 -26.96 19.78 -20.83
N ARG A 277 -27.24 19.68 -22.14
CA ARG A 277 -26.20 19.89 -23.16
C ARG A 277 -25.65 21.29 -22.98
N ASN A 278 -24.41 21.36 -22.50
CA ASN A 278 -23.70 22.61 -22.31
C ASN A 278 -23.53 23.31 -23.67
N ARG A 279 -24.37 24.34 -23.91
CA ARG A 279 -24.33 25.15 -25.14
C ARG A 279 -23.01 25.91 -25.30
N CYS A 280 -22.28 26.10 -24.22
CA CYS A 280 -20.97 26.76 -24.18
C CYS A 280 -19.79 25.81 -24.37
N PHE A 281 -20.03 24.49 -24.39
CA PHE A 281 -18.98 23.51 -24.61
C PHE A 281 -18.35 23.70 -26.01
N LYS A 282 -17.02 23.77 -26.08
CA LYS A 282 -16.26 24.16 -27.29
C LYS A 282 -16.50 25.60 -27.79
N ASN A 283 -16.49 26.59 -26.89
CA ASN A 283 -16.55 28.02 -27.20
C ASN A 283 -17.89 28.54 -27.76
N GLY A 284 -18.99 27.78 -27.64
CA GLY A 284 -20.30 28.16 -28.19
C GLY A 284 -20.99 29.37 -27.53
N CYS A 285 -20.41 29.94 -26.47
CA CYS A 285 -20.97 31.09 -25.75
C CYS A 285 -20.18 32.40 -25.91
N LYS A 286 -19.18 32.42 -26.81
CA LYS A 286 -18.48 33.68 -27.14
C LYS A 286 -19.41 34.76 -27.73
N GLU A 287 -20.61 34.40 -28.15
CA GLU A 287 -21.59 35.34 -28.72
C GLU A 287 -22.57 35.93 -27.66
N HIS A 288 -22.66 35.37 -26.44
CA HIS A 288 -23.61 35.86 -25.42
C HIS A 288 -22.98 36.72 -24.32
N GLU A 289 -21.65 36.70 -24.15
CA GLU A 289 -20.96 37.61 -23.22
C GLU A 289 -21.08 39.09 -23.67
N ASP A 290 -21.16 39.33 -24.98
CA ASP A 290 -21.33 40.67 -25.55
C ASP A 290 -22.74 41.26 -25.36
N GLU A 291 -23.77 40.44 -25.16
CA GLU A 291 -25.14 40.92 -24.86
C GLU A 291 -25.35 41.20 -23.38
N PHE A 292 -24.75 40.41 -22.48
CA PHE A 292 -24.84 40.67 -21.04
C PHE A 292 -23.98 41.86 -20.60
N SER A 293 -22.81 42.07 -21.20
CA SER A 293 -21.99 43.27 -20.92
C SER A 293 -22.67 44.57 -21.40
N LYS A 294 -23.39 44.52 -22.53
CA LYS A 294 -24.21 45.64 -23.04
C LYS A 294 -25.47 45.91 -22.22
N LYS A 295 -26.05 44.91 -21.54
CA LYS A 295 -27.19 45.11 -20.63
C LYS A 295 -26.77 45.65 -19.26
N SER A 296 -25.63 45.22 -18.72
CA SER A 296 -25.10 45.75 -17.45
C SER A 296 -24.68 47.22 -17.59
N SER A 297 -23.94 47.55 -18.65
CA SER A 297 -23.49 48.93 -18.91
C SER A 297 -24.62 49.94 -19.20
N LYS A 298 -25.80 49.47 -19.65
CA LYS A 298 -26.97 50.34 -19.84
C LYS A 298 -27.70 50.64 -18.53
N ASN A 299 -27.76 49.68 -17.61
CA ASN A 299 -28.39 49.88 -16.30
C ASN A 299 -27.53 50.75 -15.37
N ASP A 300 -26.19 50.67 -15.47
CA ASP A 300 -25.29 51.51 -14.67
C ASP A 300 -25.27 52.98 -15.15
N ALA A 301 -25.57 53.23 -16.43
CA ALA A 301 -25.68 54.58 -16.98
C ALA A 301 -27.00 55.29 -16.64
N GLU A 302 -28.10 54.56 -16.42
CA GLU A 302 -29.39 55.15 -16.01
C GLU A 302 -29.44 55.50 -14.52
N ILE A 303 -28.65 54.83 -13.67
CA ILE A 303 -28.60 55.11 -12.21
C ILE A 303 -27.69 56.31 -11.89
N GLY A 304 -26.70 56.61 -12.73
CA GLY A 304 -25.77 57.75 -12.54
C GLY A 304 -26.27 59.11 -13.03
N ALA A 305 -27.44 59.20 -13.65
CA ALA A 305 -28.00 60.44 -14.19
C ALA A 305 -29.12 61.06 -13.32
N SER A 306 -29.42 60.46 -12.16
CA SER A 306 -30.51 60.90 -11.26
C SER A 306 -30.06 61.13 -9.81
N SER A 307 -28.79 61.50 -9.59
CA SER A 307 -28.25 61.93 -8.30
C SER A 307 -27.41 63.19 -8.44
#